data_AF-A0A7C4FA10-F1
#
_entry.id   AF-A0A7C4FA10-F1
#
_cell.length_a   1.000
_cell.length_b   1.000
_cell.length_c   1.000
_cell.angle_alpha   90.00
_cell.angle_beta   90.00
_cell.angle_gamma   90.00
#
_symmetry.space_group_name_H-M   'P 1'
#
loop_
_entity.id
_entity.type
_entity.pdbx_description
1 polymer ?
#
loop_
_entity_poly.entity_id
_entity_poly.type
_entity_poly.pdbx_seq_one_letter_code
_entity_poly.pdbx_strand_id
1 'polypeptide(L)'
;MAKELREEYNRVLITTSHRPSRRVRSFINDLKLVIPDAIKVNRGKMGLHDVMTTALENRCNRIVIVSRWRGNPGKMCFYKLSSNNKYVQVDPIIYISSVKLAREVKDKIYFKPKEIIMDINSNNKALVDFGNMLSNALNIKEWSQTDLYVKVKIKESQRFFCTILFVKNNTNTLCGPIINVKHICRLKN
;
A
#
# COMPACT_ATOMS: atom_id res chain seq x y z
N MET A 1 6.36 -25.99 10.09
CA MET A 1 5.84 -26.01 8.70
C MET A 1 4.96 -24.81 8.33
N ALA A 2 3.70 -24.67 8.79
CA ALA A 2 2.83 -23.55 8.35
C ALA A 2 3.24 -22.15 8.85
N LYS A 3 3.98 -22.08 9.97
CA LYS A 3 4.49 -20.84 10.56
C LYS A 3 5.77 -20.34 9.85
N GLU A 4 6.66 -21.24 9.45
CA GLU A 4 7.92 -20.92 8.74
C GLU A 4 7.66 -20.40 7.32
N LEU A 5 6.73 -21.03 6.57
CA LEU A 5 6.28 -20.50 5.27
C LEU A 5 5.59 -19.12 5.40
N ARG A 6 4.96 -18.82 6.54
CA ARG A 6 4.34 -17.51 6.82
C ARG A 6 5.37 -16.42 7.13
N GLU A 7 6.47 -16.76 7.79
CA GLU A 7 7.56 -15.81 8.05
C GLU A 7 8.44 -15.56 6.82
N GLU A 8 8.59 -16.57 5.95
CA GLU A 8 9.37 -16.47 4.71
C GLU A 8 8.75 -15.54 3.64
N TYR A 9 7.42 -15.39 3.66
CA TYR A 9 6.68 -14.54 2.73
C TYR A 9 6.03 -13.35 3.45
N ASN A 10 6.82 -12.36 3.89
CA ASN A 10 6.28 -11.09 4.40
C ASN A 10 6.64 -9.87 3.53
N ARG A 11 6.86 -10.10 2.22
CA ARG A 11 7.22 -9.06 1.26
C ARG A 11 6.03 -8.61 0.42
N VAL A 12 6.06 -7.34 0.04
CA VAL A 12 5.07 -6.71 -0.84
C VAL A 12 5.70 -6.40 -2.18
N LEU A 13 5.16 -6.95 -3.27
CA LEU A 13 5.52 -6.52 -4.62
C LEU A 13 4.69 -5.31 -5.01
N ILE A 14 5.33 -4.21 -5.39
CA ILE A 14 4.67 -3.01 -5.88
C ILE A 14 4.99 -2.84 -7.36
N THR A 15 3.96 -2.70 -8.19
CA THR A 15 4.10 -2.41 -9.61
C THR A 15 3.01 -1.47 -10.10
N THR A 16 3.01 -1.17 -11.40
CA THR A 16 2.03 -0.29 -12.04
C THR A 16 1.18 -1.03 -13.06
N SER A 17 0.19 -0.34 -13.64
CA SER A 17 -0.33 -0.67 -14.97
C SER A 17 0.74 -0.48 -16.06
N HIS A 18 0.51 -1.00 -17.27
CA HIS A 18 1.41 -0.76 -18.41
C HIS A 18 1.58 0.74 -18.70
N ARG A 19 2.76 1.09 -19.24
CA ARG A 19 3.15 2.45 -19.66
C ARG A 19 2.84 3.53 -18.59
N PRO A 20 3.40 3.42 -17.37
CA PRO A 20 3.14 4.37 -16.30
C PRO A 20 3.77 5.74 -16.56
N SER A 21 3.08 6.80 -16.14
CA SER A 21 3.64 8.16 -16.16
C SER A 21 4.80 8.32 -15.17
N ARG A 22 5.59 9.39 -15.33
CA ARG A 22 6.65 9.75 -14.37
C ARG A 22 6.12 9.95 -12.95
N ARG A 23 4.92 10.53 -12.80
CA ARG A 23 4.29 10.75 -11.49
C ARG A 23 3.87 9.45 -10.84
N VAL A 24 3.29 8.50 -11.59
CA VAL A 24 2.96 7.17 -11.06
C VAL A 24 4.21 6.41 -10.63
N ARG A 25 5.29 6.47 -11.43
CA ARG A 25 6.58 5.89 -11.07
C ARG A 25 7.17 6.49 -9.79
N SER A 26 7.06 7.81 -9.63
CA SER A 26 7.51 8.49 -8.41
C SER A 26 6.68 8.08 -7.19
N PHE A 27 5.36 8.00 -7.35
CA PHE A 27 4.45 7.60 -6.28
C PHE A 27 4.72 6.17 -5.78
N ILE A 28 4.94 5.20 -6.67
CA ILE A 28 5.25 3.83 -6.22
C ILE A 28 6.65 3.72 -5.58
N ASN A 29 7.60 4.59 -5.95
CA ASN A 29 8.88 4.66 -5.25
C ASN A 29 8.68 5.17 -3.82
N ASP A 30 7.83 6.19 -3.63
CA ASP A 30 7.50 6.69 -2.30
C ASP A 30 6.79 5.60 -1.46
N LEU A 31 5.86 4.84 -2.06
CA LEU A 31 5.22 3.69 -1.40
C LEU A 31 6.22 2.60 -1.00
N LYS A 32 7.16 2.26 -1.89
CA LYS A 32 8.22 1.28 -1.60
C LYS A 32 9.05 1.67 -0.37
N LEU A 33 9.28 2.96 -0.16
CA LEU A 33 10.10 3.43 0.96
C LEU A 33 9.39 3.30 2.32
N VAL A 34 8.05 3.35 2.34
CA VAL A 34 7.28 3.29 3.59
C VAL A 34 6.73 1.91 3.93
N ILE A 35 6.68 1.00 2.97
CA ILE A 35 6.27 -0.40 3.19
C ILE A 35 7.54 -1.24 3.41
N PRO A 36 7.73 -1.82 4.61
CA PRO A 36 8.88 -2.68 4.91
C PRO A 36 9.00 -3.83 3.91
N ASP A 37 10.25 -4.13 3.53
CA ASP A 37 10.62 -5.19 2.60
C ASP A 37 9.88 -5.19 1.25
N ALA A 38 9.29 -4.04 0.89
CA ALA A 38 8.64 -3.89 -0.39
C ALA A 38 9.67 -3.86 -1.52
N ILE A 39 9.37 -4.62 -2.56
CA ILE A 39 10.13 -4.59 -3.81
C ILE A 39 9.31 -3.90 -4.88
N LYS A 40 10.01 -3.18 -5.76
CA LYS A 40 9.39 -2.57 -6.93
C LYS A 40 9.79 -3.36 -8.16
N VAL A 41 8.81 -3.82 -8.92
CA VAL A 41 9.04 -4.45 -10.22
C VAL A 41 8.53 -3.55 -11.33
N ASN A 42 9.37 -3.31 -12.34
CA ASN A 42 8.97 -2.57 -13.52
C ASN A 42 7.97 -3.40 -14.32
N ARG A 43 6.79 -2.84 -14.59
CA ARG A 43 5.71 -3.57 -15.25
C ARG A 43 6.06 -4.07 -16.66
N GLY A 44 6.83 -3.30 -17.44
CA GLY A 44 7.21 -3.69 -18.81
C GLY A 44 6.02 -4.12 -19.68
N LYS A 45 6.14 -5.30 -20.30
CA LYS A 45 5.08 -5.97 -21.08
C LYS A 45 4.29 -7.02 -20.27
N MET A 46 4.62 -7.21 -18.99
CA MET A 46 4.08 -8.29 -18.16
C MET A 46 2.55 -8.24 -18.07
N GLY A 47 1.90 -9.36 -18.38
CA GLY A 47 0.51 -9.60 -18.05
C GLY A 47 0.27 -9.65 -16.54
N LEU A 48 -0.98 -9.82 -16.11
CA LEU A 48 -1.26 -9.99 -14.68
C LEU A 48 -0.66 -11.31 -14.16
N HIS A 49 -0.74 -12.37 -14.96
CA HIS A 49 -0.15 -13.67 -14.63
C HIS A 49 1.36 -13.57 -14.42
N ASP A 50 2.09 -12.93 -15.33
CA ASP A 50 3.53 -12.72 -15.18
C ASP A 50 3.89 -11.95 -13.90
N VAL A 51 3.10 -10.93 -13.53
CA VAL A 51 3.29 -10.18 -12.27
C VAL A 51 3.12 -11.09 -11.06
N MET A 52 2.15 -11.99 -11.10
CA MET A 52 1.92 -12.99 -10.04
C MET A 52 3.07 -13.99 -9.98
N THR A 53 3.54 -14.51 -11.10
CA THR A 53 4.70 -15.41 -11.17
C THR A 53 5.94 -14.74 -10.58
N THR A 54 6.24 -13.50 -11.00
CA THR A 54 7.37 -12.74 -10.44
C THR A 54 7.21 -12.46 -8.94
N ALA A 55 5.98 -12.25 -8.45
CA ALA A 55 5.73 -12.09 -7.02
C ALA A 55 6.06 -13.38 -6.24
N LEU A 56 5.69 -14.54 -6.77
CA LEU A 56 6.01 -15.86 -6.19
C LEU A 56 7.52 -16.10 -6.15
N GLU A 57 8.21 -15.88 -7.27
CA GLU A 57 9.68 -16.01 -7.37
C GLU A 57 10.40 -15.12 -6.36
N ASN A 58 9.86 -13.93 -6.10
CA ASN A 58 10.38 -12.99 -5.13
C ASN A 58 9.82 -13.17 -3.71
N ARG A 59 9.16 -14.30 -3.42
CA ARG A 59 8.53 -14.64 -2.14
C ARG A 59 7.68 -13.50 -1.54
N CYS A 60 6.88 -12.85 -2.37
CA CYS A 60 5.96 -11.79 -1.94
C CYS A 60 4.59 -12.37 -1.62
N ASN A 61 4.02 -12.15 -0.44
CA ASN A 61 2.66 -12.61 -0.14
C ASN A 61 1.58 -11.59 -0.53
N ARG A 62 1.98 -10.36 -0.86
CA ARG A 62 1.09 -9.28 -1.29
C ARG A 62 1.59 -8.64 -2.58
N ILE A 63 0.64 -8.18 -3.39
CA ILE A 63 0.91 -7.39 -4.58
C ILE A 63 0.07 -6.11 -4.52
N VAL A 64 0.69 -4.98 -4.83
CA VAL A 64 0.03 -3.69 -5.05
C VAL A 64 0.22 -3.30 -6.51
N ILE A 65 -0.88 -3.10 -7.23
CA ILE A 65 -0.87 -2.59 -8.60
C ILE A 65 -1.47 -1.19 -8.61
N VAL A 66 -0.67 -0.21 -9.03
CA VAL A 66 -1.13 1.18 -9.18
C VAL A 66 -1.37 1.52 -10.64
N SER A 67 -2.61 1.87 -10.97
CA SER A 67 -3.00 2.29 -12.33
C SER A 67 -2.99 3.80 -12.48
N ARG A 68 -2.67 4.25 -13.69
CA ARG A 68 -2.73 5.66 -14.07
C ARG A 68 -4.16 6.11 -14.38
N TRP A 69 -4.48 7.37 -14.07
CA TRP A 69 -5.64 8.12 -14.54
C TRP A 69 -5.19 9.52 -14.96
N ARG A 70 -5.38 9.89 -16.23
CA ARG A 70 -4.95 11.19 -16.79
C ARG A 70 -3.53 11.60 -16.36
N GLY A 71 -2.58 10.65 -16.43
CA GLY A 71 -1.18 10.88 -16.06
C GLY A 71 -0.85 10.86 -14.55
N ASN A 72 -1.84 10.74 -13.67
CA ASN A 72 -1.68 10.69 -12.22
C ASN A 72 -1.96 9.27 -11.67
N PRO A 73 -1.52 8.91 -10.45
CA PRO A 73 -2.03 7.72 -9.76
C PRO A 73 -3.54 7.82 -9.59
N GLY A 74 -4.29 6.81 -10.04
CA GLY A 74 -5.76 6.86 -10.08
C GLY A 74 -6.45 5.69 -9.41
N LYS A 75 -5.82 4.52 -9.36
CA LYS A 75 -6.40 3.32 -8.75
C LYS A 75 -5.33 2.46 -8.11
N MET A 76 -5.62 1.87 -6.96
CA MET A 76 -4.81 0.83 -6.33
C MET A 76 -5.65 -0.44 -6.21
N CYS A 77 -5.08 -1.56 -6.65
CA CYS A 77 -5.62 -2.89 -6.47
C CYS A 77 -4.62 -3.73 -5.66
N PHE A 78 -5.14 -4.59 -4.79
CA PHE A 78 -4.33 -5.44 -3.92
C PHE A 78 -4.61 -6.90 -4.22
N TYR A 79 -3.57 -7.72 -4.11
CA TYR A 79 -3.69 -9.17 -4.23
C TYR A 79 -2.98 -9.84 -3.07
N LYS A 80 -3.51 -10.96 -2.63
CA LYS A 80 -2.97 -11.79 -1.56
C LYS A 80 -2.70 -13.20 -2.08
N LEU A 81 -1.56 -13.76 -1.69
CA LEU A 81 -1.24 -15.16 -1.93
C LEU A 81 -2.17 -16.05 -1.08
N SER A 82 -2.94 -16.93 -1.73
CA SER A 82 -3.76 -17.94 -1.07
C SER A 82 -2.98 -19.24 -0.86
N SER A 83 -3.55 -20.15 -0.05
CA SER A 83 -2.95 -21.44 0.30
C SER A 83 -2.65 -22.37 -0.88
N ASN A 84 -3.32 -22.17 -2.02
CA ASN A 84 -3.09 -22.91 -3.26
C ASN A 84 -2.03 -22.27 -4.18
N ASN A 85 -1.18 -21.39 -3.65
CA ASN A 85 -0.14 -20.65 -4.39
C ASN A 85 -0.66 -19.80 -5.57
N LYS A 86 -1.91 -19.33 -5.48
CA LYS A 86 -2.47 -18.37 -6.44
C LYS A 86 -2.64 -17.01 -5.77
N TYR A 87 -2.53 -15.93 -6.54
CA TYR A 87 -2.91 -14.62 -6.03
C TYR A 87 -4.36 -14.35 -6.35
N VAL A 88 -5.12 -14.01 -5.32
CA VAL A 88 -6.50 -13.55 -5.45
C VAL A 88 -6.53 -12.05 -5.20
N GLN A 89 -7.33 -11.33 -5.99
CA GLN A 89 -7.57 -9.92 -5.71
C GLN A 89 -8.33 -9.83 -4.38
N VAL A 90 -7.98 -8.84 -3.57
CA VAL A 90 -8.64 -8.59 -2.29
C VAL A 90 -9.09 -7.14 -2.18
N ASP A 91 -10.04 -6.95 -1.30
CA ASP A 91 -10.51 -5.66 -0.85
C ASP A 91 -9.44 -4.87 -0.08
N PRO A 92 -9.42 -3.53 -0.16
CA PRO A 92 -10.30 -2.65 -0.94
C PRO A 92 -9.74 -2.36 -2.35
N ILE A 93 -10.60 -2.05 -3.32
CA ILE A 93 -10.17 -1.28 -4.49
C ILE A 93 -10.21 0.21 -4.12
N ILE A 94 -9.06 0.89 -4.22
CA ILE A 94 -8.95 2.32 -3.88
C ILE A 94 -8.93 3.16 -5.13
N TYR A 95 -9.84 4.12 -5.25
CA TYR A 95 -9.77 5.17 -6.27
C TYR A 95 -9.15 6.42 -5.68
N ILE A 96 -8.08 6.90 -6.31
CA ILE A 96 -7.29 8.03 -5.84
C ILE A 96 -7.83 9.31 -6.45
N SER A 97 -8.10 10.30 -5.60
CA SER A 97 -8.44 11.67 -6.02
C SER A 97 -7.17 12.46 -6.36
N SER A 98 -6.20 12.45 -5.45
CA SER A 98 -4.91 13.10 -5.63
C SER A 98 -3.84 12.45 -4.75
N VAL A 99 -2.58 12.66 -5.13
CA VAL A 99 -1.43 12.33 -4.28
C VAL A 99 -0.56 13.56 -4.11
N LYS A 100 0.04 13.72 -2.93
CA LYS A 100 1.20 14.59 -2.73
C LYS A 100 2.40 13.68 -2.53
N LEU A 101 3.33 13.70 -3.48
CA LEU A 101 4.55 12.88 -3.40
C LEU A 101 5.33 13.30 -2.17
N ALA A 102 6.09 12.38 -1.59
CA ALA A 102 6.86 12.67 -0.39
C ALA A 102 7.70 13.92 -0.63
N ARG A 103 8.41 14.04 -1.75
CA ARG A 103 9.30 15.20 -2.07
C ARG A 103 8.58 16.55 -2.17
N GLU A 104 7.25 16.56 -2.22
CA GLU A 104 6.43 17.77 -2.29
C GLU A 104 5.97 18.22 -0.88
N VAL A 105 6.20 17.41 0.15
CA VAL A 105 5.86 17.67 1.56
C VAL A 105 7.05 18.35 2.24
N LYS A 106 6.79 19.50 2.89
CA LYS A 106 7.77 20.20 3.72
C LYS A 106 8.11 19.36 4.95
N ASP A 107 9.36 19.46 5.43
CA ASP A 107 9.82 18.84 6.69
C ASP A 107 9.67 17.32 6.76
N LYS A 108 9.56 16.68 5.59
CA LYS A 108 9.52 15.22 5.52
C LYS A 108 10.87 14.64 5.93
N ILE A 109 10.83 13.39 6.35
CA ILE A 109 12.03 12.60 6.58
C ILE A 109 12.05 11.35 5.71
N TYR A 110 13.25 10.91 5.37
CA TYR A 110 13.49 9.59 4.82
C TYR A 110 14.10 8.73 5.92
N PHE A 111 13.52 7.55 6.15
CA PHE A 111 14.12 6.53 6.98
C PHE A 111 13.68 5.16 6.46
N LYS A 112 14.41 4.11 6.82
CA LYS A 112 14.07 2.74 6.44
C LYS A 112 13.30 2.09 7.59
N PRO A 113 11.97 1.91 7.49
CA PRO A 113 11.21 1.22 8.52
C PRO A 113 11.51 -0.28 8.53
N LYS A 114 11.51 -0.86 9.73
CA LYS A 114 11.46 -2.30 9.96
C LYS A 114 10.01 -2.80 9.97
N GLU A 115 9.07 -1.98 10.42
CA GLU A 115 7.67 -2.38 10.56
C GLU A 115 6.70 -1.31 10.03
N ILE A 116 5.48 -1.74 9.72
CA ILE A 116 4.36 -0.88 9.36
C ILE A 116 3.18 -1.25 10.25
N ILE A 117 2.56 -0.23 10.85
CA ILE A 117 1.40 -0.42 11.72
C ILE A 117 0.22 0.43 11.24
N MET A 118 -0.98 -0.05 11.51
CA MET A 118 -2.22 0.67 11.23
C MET A 118 -2.66 1.41 12.49
N ASP A 119 -2.97 2.71 12.36
CA ASP A 119 -3.58 3.52 13.42
C ASP A 119 -4.98 3.95 12.95
N ILE A 120 -5.98 3.20 13.39
CA ILE A 120 -7.40 3.43 13.12
C ILE A 120 -8.01 4.08 14.36
N ASN A 121 -7.93 5.41 14.44
CA ASN A 121 -8.63 6.17 15.47
C ASN A 121 -9.74 7.01 14.83
N SER A 122 -10.93 6.42 14.66
CA SER A 122 -12.09 7.09 14.08
C SER A 122 -13.39 6.49 14.62
N ASN A 123 -14.38 7.35 14.88
CA ASN A 123 -15.75 6.93 15.19
C ASN A 123 -16.57 6.61 13.93
N ASN A 124 -16.04 6.91 12.74
CA ASN A 124 -16.70 6.63 11.48
C ASN A 124 -16.49 5.16 11.08
N LYS A 125 -17.54 4.34 11.21
CA LYS A 125 -17.50 2.90 10.90
C LYS A 125 -16.96 2.59 9.50
N ALA A 126 -17.27 3.41 8.49
CA ALA A 126 -16.78 3.19 7.13
C ALA A 126 -15.26 3.37 7.02
N LEU A 127 -14.68 4.28 7.81
CA LEU A 127 -13.22 4.47 7.88
C LEU A 127 -12.54 3.34 8.65
N VAL A 128 -13.18 2.86 9.72
CA VAL A 128 -12.71 1.68 10.48
C VAL A 128 -12.68 0.44 9.59
N ASP A 129 -13.79 0.16 8.90
CA ASP A 129 -13.89 -0.94 7.94
C ASP A 129 -12.82 -0.83 6.84
N PHE A 130 -12.65 0.37 6.28
CA PHE A 130 -11.61 0.62 5.28
C PHE A 130 -10.20 0.35 5.81
N GLY A 131 -9.89 0.81 7.02
CA GLY A 131 -8.61 0.55 7.67
C GLY A 131 -8.34 -0.93 7.88
N ASN A 132 -9.35 -1.69 8.32
CA ASN A 132 -9.26 -3.14 8.48
C ASN A 132 -9.03 -3.85 7.13
N MET A 133 -9.74 -3.45 6.08
CA MET A 133 -9.55 -3.97 4.73
C MET A 133 -8.13 -3.70 4.23
N LEU A 134 -7.65 -2.45 4.35
CA LEU A 134 -6.30 -2.06 3.94
C LEU A 134 -5.22 -2.80 4.75
N SER A 135 -5.46 -2.98 6.05
CA SER A 135 -4.55 -3.72 6.94
C SER A 135 -4.38 -5.16 6.48
N ASN A 136 -5.48 -5.87 6.22
CA ASN A 136 -5.44 -7.24 5.68
C ASN A 136 -4.79 -7.30 4.27
N ALA A 137 -5.11 -6.34 3.40
CA ALA A 137 -4.59 -6.25 2.04
C ALA A 137 -3.07 -6.08 1.98
N LEU A 138 -2.48 -5.40 2.97
CA LEU A 138 -1.04 -5.13 3.03
C LEU A 138 -0.31 -5.92 4.12
N ASN A 139 -1.01 -6.74 4.91
CA ASN A 139 -0.46 -7.43 6.06
C ASN A 139 0.12 -6.46 7.13
N ILE A 140 -0.56 -5.34 7.35
CA ILE A 140 -0.13 -4.32 8.31
C ILE A 140 -0.43 -4.81 9.74
N LYS A 141 0.48 -4.57 10.68
CA LYS A 141 0.31 -4.94 12.09
C LYS A 141 -0.48 -3.88 12.85
N GLU A 142 -0.99 -4.21 14.03
CA GLU A 142 -1.64 -3.24 14.92
C GLU A 142 -0.65 -2.56 15.87
N TRP A 143 0.47 -3.21 16.15
CA TRP A 143 1.48 -2.76 17.11
C TRP A 143 2.89 -3.08 16.60
N SER A 144 3.88 -2.38 17.16
CA SER A 144 5.30 -2.55 16.85
C SER A 144 6.09 -2.81 18.12
N GLN A 145 7.13 -3.63 18.03
CA GLN A 145 8.09 -3.87 19.12
C GLN A 145 9.31 -2.93 19.06
N THR A 146 9.37 -2.05 18.06
CA THR A 146 10.53 -1.21 17.79
C THR A 146 10.07 0.24 17.61
N ASP A 147 10.99 1.20 17.63
CA ASP A 147 10.68 2.58 17.22
C ASP A 147 10.88 2.83 15.72
N LEU A 148 11.32 1.81 14.98
CA LEU A 148 11.61 1.88 13.55
C LEU A 148 10.41 1.42 12.72
N TYR A 149 9.26 2.06 12.93
CA TYR A 149 8.05 1.77 12.17
C TYR A 149 7.45 2.99 11.48
N VAL A 150 6.73 2.72 10.40
CA VAL A 150 5.78 3.66 9.82
C VAL A 150 4.39 3.37 10.37
N LYS A 151 3.69 4.40 10.80
CA LYS A 151 2.29 4.35 11.17
C LYS A 151 1.44 4.88 10.02
N VAL A 152 0.48 4.07 9.58
CA VAL A 152 -0.51 4.43 8.57
C VAL A 152 -1.72 5.02 9.29
N LYS A 153 -2.00 6.30 9.05
CA LYS A 153 -3.15 7.00 9.61
C LYS A 153 -4.20 7.23 8.54
N ILE A 154 -5.46 6.95 8.87
CA ILE A 154 -6.61 7.28 8.02
C ILE A 154 -7.32 8.48 8.65
N LYS A 155 -7.23 9.62 7.97
CA LYS A 155 -7.86 10.87 8.41
C LYS A 155 -9.13 11.11 7.63
N GLU A 156 -10.21 11.43 8.33
CA GLU A 156 -11.46 11.88 7.72
C GLU A 156 -11.24 13.17 6.91
N SER A 157 -12.01 13.34 5.83
CA SER A 157 -11.93 14.50 4.95
C SER A 157 -13.32 14.98 4.59
N GLN A 158 -13.50 16.30 4.54
CA GLN A 158 -14.74 16.91 4.07
C GLN A 158 -14.83 16.92 2.53
N ARG A 159 -13.71 16.70 1.82
CA ARG A 159 -13.62 16.77 0.35
C ARG A 159 -13.47 15.41 -0.32
N PHE A 160 -12.96 14.43 0.42
CA PHE A 160 -12.59 13.10 -0.07
C PHE A 160 -13.17 12.06 0.88
N PHE A 161 -13.21 10.79 0.49
CA PHE A 161 -13.59 9.72 1.41
C PHE A 161 -12.68 9.70 2.64
N CYS A 162 -11.36 9.76 2.42
CA CYS A 162 -10.38 9.94 3.49
C CYS A 162 -9.02 10.38 2.92
N THR A 163 -8.08 10.67 3.81
CA THR A 163 -6.67 10.86 3.49
C THR A 163 -5.83 9.82 4.24
N ILE A 164 -5.01 9.09 3.50
CA ILE A 164 -4.01 8.18 4.06
C ILE A 164 -2.71 8.95 4.24
N LEU A 165 -2.17 8.90 5.46
CA LEU A 165 -0.90 9.50 5.84
C LEU A 165 0.06 8.41 6.34
N PHE A 166 1.34 8.57 6.02
CA PHE A 166 2.41 7.74 6.57
C PHE A 166 3.26 8.62 7.47
N VAL A 167 3.31 8.29 8.77
CA VAL A 167 4.10 9.02 9.75
C VAL A 167 5.14 8.11 10.39
N LYS A 168 6.32 8.65 10.70
CA LYS A 168 7.31 7.92 11.49
C LYS A 168 6.80 7.77 12.91
N ASN A 169 6.88 6.54 13.42
CA ASN A 169 6.62 6.17 14.81
C ASN A 169 5.45 6.93 15.48
N ASN A 170 5.69 7.51 16.66
CA ASN A 170 4.75 8.38 17.37
C ASN A 170 5.02 9.87 17.14
N THR A 171 6.04 10.24 16.35
CA THR A 171 6.44 11.65 16.13
C THR A 171 5.46 12.47 15.30
N ASN A 172 4.50 11.82 14.62
CA ASN A 172 3.61 12.44 13.62
C ASN A 172 4.35 13.07 12.42
N THR A 173 5.67 12.91 12.30
CA THR A 173 6.44 13.42 11.16
C THR A 173 6.11 12.62 9.90
N LEU A 174 5.66 13.29 8.84
CA LEU A 174 5.35 12.64 7.57
C LEU A 174 6.61 12.05 6.92
N CYS A 175 6.49 10.80 6.47
CA CYS A 175 7.63 10.06 5.91
C CYS A 175 7.30 9.35 4.58
N GLY A 176 6.12 9.61 4.02
CA GLY A 176 5.63 8.97 2.79
C GLY A 176 4.75 9.88 1.95
N PRO A 177 4.14 9.35 0.88
CA PRO A 177 3.22 10.10 0.05
C PRO A 177 1.89 10.30 0.79
N ILE A 178 1.27 11.47 0.64
CA ILE A 178 -0.10 11.69 1.11
C ILE A 178 -1.06 11.23 0.01
N ILE A 179 -2.04 10.39 0.36
CA ILE A 179 -3.00 9.84 -0.60
C ILE A 179 -4.39 10.30 -0.22
N ASN A 180 -5.02 11.07 -1.10
CA ASN A 180 -6.42 11.44 -0.95
C ASN A 180 -7.29 10.42 -1.69
N VAL A 181 -8.09 9.68 -0.95
CA VAL A 181 -8.96 8.61 -1.46
C VAL A 181 -10.28 9.22 -1.91
N LYS A 182 -10.62 9.09 -3.19
CA LYS A 182 -11.89 9.58 -3.73
C LYS A 182 -13.06 8.75 -3.21
N HIS A 183 -12.96 7.43 -3.36
CA HIS A 183 -13.90 6.44 -2.86
C HIS A 183 -13.21 5.06 -2.88
N ILE A 184 -13.86 4.10 -2.23
CA ILE A 184 -13.44 2.69 -2.23
C ILE A 184 -14.54 1.82 -2.83
N CYS A 185 -14.14 0.70 -3.44
CA CYS A 185 -15.06 -0.34 -3.85
C CYS A 185 -14.67 -1.67 -3.21
N ARG A 186 -15.68 -2.49 -2.93
CA ARG A 186 -15.50 -3.90 -2.62
C ARG A 186 -15.58 -4.72 -3.92
N LEU A 187 -14.88 -5.84 -3.95
CA LEU A 187 -15.04 -6.84 -5.00
C LEU A 187 -16.49 -7.34 -4.98
N LYS A 188 -17.05 -7.54 -6.17
CA LYS A 188 -18.34 -8.22 -6.28
C LYS A 188 -18.08 -9.69 -6.00
N ASN A 189 -18.65 -10.20 -4.91
CA ASN A 189 -18.65 -11.62 -4.57
C ASN A 189 -19.47 -12.41 -5.60
#